data_AF-A0AAV2A6H2-F1
#
_entry.id   AF-A0AAV2A6H2-F1
#
_cell.length_a   1.000
_cell.length_b   1.000
_cell.length_c   1.000
_cell.angle_alpha   90.00
_cell.angle_beta   90.00
_cell.angle_gamma   90.00
#
_symmetry.space_group_name_H-M   'P 1'
#
loop_
_entity.id
_entity.type
_entity.pdbx_description
1 polymer ?
#
loop_
_entity_poly.entity_id
_entity_poly.type
_entity_poly.pdbx_seq_one_letter_code
_entity_poly.pdbx_strand_id
1 'polypeptide(L)'
;MQKSNMLTSTGDLDSMIFIGIHTQPKNAANETSAMAKVYDYAVETFKVKDAMMMGDMNAGCANVRISDWDTIDVWRRKEFTWLITHDFDTTLSVNCCPYDRIIIAGDNVADAVIWKSVGPFKYRDLFGISTDMALAVSDHWPVEVKLRGGTSAQAKANLEPSLCLTIHDVRTQSIPQQLRSQKSTYGFQIESTEDFTELYSESTNGTALLYSLITLQSKYEQMISKEAADAILYKVGHGALSDSTSHDFLEHSLFSVRIFFDATDKTTTVHYCTTTTLN
;
A
#
# COMPACT_ATOMS: atom_id res chain seq x y z
N MET A 1 -13.53 18.16 12.20
CA MET A 1 -14.10 16.93 11.63
C MET A 1 -12.97 16.15 10.98
N GLN A 2 -12.37 15.19 11.69
CA GLN A 2 -11.39 14.28 11.09
C GLN A 2 -12.18 13.23 10.30
N LYS A 3 -12.05 13.25 8.97
CA LYS A 3 -12.44 12.11 8.14
C LYS A 3 -11.49 10.96 8.50
N SER A 4 -12.04 9.88 9.03
CA SER A 4 -11.29 8.66 9.30
C SER A 4 -10.88 8.04 7.96
N ASN A 5 -9.69 8.38 7.49
CA ASN A 5 -9.02 7.64 6.44
C ASN A 5 -8.32 6.45 7.09
N MET A 6 -8.68 5.24 6.65
CA MET A 6 -7.82 4.22 6.01
C MET A 6 -8.33 2.83 6.38
N LEU A 7 -9.19 2.30 5.50
CA LEU A 7 -9.35 0.85 5.32
C LEU A 7 -8.13 0.38 4.54
N THR A 8 -7.12 -0.15 5.23
CA THR A 8 -6.00 -0.87 4.60
C THR A 8 -5.46 -1.85 5.63
N SER A 9 -5.40 -3.14 5.29
CA SER A 9 -4.10 -3.78 5.54
C SER A 9 -4.05 -5.06 6.41
N THR A 10 -4.67 -6.20 6.13
CA THR A 10 -4.62 -7.33 7.10
C THR A 10 -3.26 -8.03 7.13
N GLY A 11 -2.35 -7.51 7.95
CA GLY A 11 -1.31 -8.33 8.56
C GLY A 11 -1.90 -9.13 9.73
N ASP A 12 -1.29 -10.28 10.05
CA ASP A 12 -1.63 -11.11 11.22
C ASP A 12 -1.09 -10.53 12.55
N LEU A 13 -0.78 -9.22 12.57
CA LEU A 13 -0.27 -8.51 13.73
C LEU A 13 -1.40 -8.18 14.72
N ASP A 14 -1.70 -9.12 15.61
CA ASP A 14 -2.73 -8.96 16.66
C ASP A 14 -2.22 -8.16 17.87
N SER A 15 -0.97 -8.40 18.28
CA SER A 15 -0.33 -7.71 19.40
C SER A 15 1.16 -7.54 19.14
N MET A 16 1.75 -6.50 19.74
CA MET A 16 3.17 -6.19 19.58
C MET A 16 3.74 -5.54 20.84
N ILE A 17 5.01 -5.81 21.12
CA ILE A 17 5.77 -5.19 22.21
C ILE A 17 6.43 -3.90 21.71
N PHE A 18 6.35 -2.81 22.48
CA PHE A 18 7.13 -1.59 22.23
C PHE A 18 8.22 -1.42 23.28
N ILE A 19 9.46 -1.19 22.83
CA ILE A 19 10.63 -0.97 23.69
C ILE A 19 11.24 0.39 23.32
N GLY A 20 11.15 1.35 24.23
CA GLY A 20 11.75 2.67 24.07
C GLY A 20 13.14 2.75 24.71
N ILE A 21 14.10 3.40 24.06
CA ILE A 21 15.41 3.70 24.65
C ILE A 21 15.90 5.10 24.26
N HIS A 22 16.66 5.72 25.15
CA HIS A 22 17.54 6.84 24.84
C HIS A 22 18.90 6.51 25.45
N THR A 23 19.89 6.22 24.62
CA THR A 23 21.18 5.70 25.09
C THR A 23 22.13 6.81 25.50
N GLN A 24 23.06 6.50 26.41
CA GLN A 24 24.19 7.40 26.65
C GLN A 24 25.13 7.40 25.42
N PRO A 25 25.49 8.55 24.81
CA PRO A 25 26.30 8.57 23.59
C PRO A 25 27.64 7.84 23.69
N LYS A 26 28.32 7.94 24.85
CA LYS A 26 29.61 7.27 25.11
C LYS A 26 29.51 5.76 25.32
N ASN A 27 28.29 5.24 25.47
CA ASN A 27 28.00 3.83 25.75
C ASN A 27 26.97 3.25 24.75
N ALA A 28 26.72 3.96 23.65
CA ALA A 28 25.66 3.68 22.70
C ALA A 28 25.70 2.25 22.17
N ALA A 29 26.89 1.74 21.82
CA ALA A 29 27.05 0.37 21.34
C ALA A 29 26.61 -0.68 22.38
N ASN A 30 27.01 -0.53 23.64
CA ASN A 30 26.68 -1.50 24.68
C ASN A 30 25.19 -1.45 25.05
N GLU A 31 24.62 -0.27 25.18
CA GLU A 31 23.19 -0.11 25.53
C GLU A 31 22.28 -0.58 24.40
N THR A 32 22.62 -0.24 23.14
CA THR A 32 21.93 -0.76 21.95
C THR A 32 22.02 -2.28 21.89
N SER A 33 23.21 -2.85 22.12
CA SER A 33 23.40 -4.31 22.17
C SER A 33 22.53 -4.97 23.26
N ALA A 34 22.45 -4.36 24.44
CA ALA A 34 21.67 -4.87 25.57
C ALA A 34 20.15 -4.92 25.29
N MET A 35 19.62 -4.13 24.34
CA MET A 35 18.22 -4.19 23.94
C MET A 35 17.79 -5.59 23.47
N ALA A 36 18.71 -6.38 22.91
CA ALA A 36 18.43 -7.76 22.51
C ALA A 36 17.96 -8.61 23.71
N LYS A 37 18.58 -8.41 24.88
CA LYS A 37 18.20 -9.10 26.13
C LYS A 37 16.88 -8.57 26.69
N VAL A 38 16.61 -7.27 26.52
CA VAL A 38 15.32 -6.67 26.91
C VAL A 38 14.19 -7.25 26.06
N TYR A 39 14.41 -7.40 24.75
CA TYR A 39 13.50 -8.10 23.86
C TYR A 39 13.28 -9.54 24.30
N ASP A 40 14.34 -10.32 24.55
CA ASP A 40 14.20 -11.72 24.99
C ASP A 40 13.37 -11.84 26.28
N TYR A 41 13.64 -10.97 27.27
CA TYR A 41 12.86 -10.89 28.49
C TYR A 41 11.39 -10.52 28.24
N ALA A 42 11.13 -9.56 27.36
CA ALA A 42 9.78 -9.13 27.04
C ALA A 42 8.99 -10.23 26.32
N VAL A 43 9.61 -10.94 25.37
CA VAL A 43 9.01 -12.11 24.71
C VAL A 43 8.68 -13.20 25.72
N GLU A 44 9.60 -13.50 26.65
CA GLU A 44 9.35 -14.48 27.70
C GLU A 44 8.22 -14.04 28.63
N THR A 45 8.12 -12.76 28.95
CA THR A 45 7.13 -12.21 29.88
C THR A 45 5.75 -12.14 29.26
N PHE A 46 5.63 -11.55 28.07
CA PHE A 46 4.35 -11.26 27.42
C PHE A 46 3.87 -12.37 26.48
N LYS A 47 4.74 -13.34 26.14
CA LYS A 47 4.46 -14.41 25.18
C LYS A 47 4.09 -13.91 23.77
N VAL A 48 4.59 -12.72 23.40
CA VAL A 48 4.44 -12.09 22.09
C VAL A 48 5.83 -11.99 21.45
N LYS A 49 5.96 -12.37 20.18
CA LYS A 49 7.24 -12.29 19.44
C LYS A 49 7.38 -11.00 18.64
N ASP A 50 6.27 -10.49 18.13
CA ASP A 50 6.27 -9.24 17.37
C ASP A 50 6.66 -8.08 18.30
N ALA A 51 7.69 -7.33 17.91
CA ALA A 51 8.19 -6.21 18.70
C ALA A 51 8.72 -5.07 17.83
N MET A 52 8.67 -3.86 18.38
CA MET A 52 9.29 -2.66 17.85
C MET A 52 10.14 -1.99 18.94
N MET A 53 11.43 -1.88 18.67
CA MET A 53 12.43 -1.19 19.49
C MET A 53 12.75 0.14 18.84
N MET A 54 12.64 1.25 19.57
CA MET A 54 12.79 2.58 18.99
C MET A 54 13.31 3.64 19.96
N GLY A 55 13.89 4.70 19.40
CA GLY A 55 14.31 5.91 20.11
C GLY A 55 15.69 6.38 19.68
N ASP A 56 16.22 7.36 20.41
CA ASP A 56 17.58 7.88 20.21
C ASP A 56 18.60 6.87 20.73
N MET A 57 19.08 6.01 19.84
CA MET A 57 20.07 5.00 20.18
C MET A 57 21.50 5.54 20.12
N ASN A 58 21.70 6.81 19.72
CA ASN A 58 23.01 7.36 19.38
C ASN A 58 23.80 6.43 18.44
N ALA A 59 23.11 5.60 17.64
CA ALA A 59 23.69 4.43 16.99
C ALA A 59 24.34 4.78 15.65
N GLY A 60 25.34 5.65 15.64
CA GLY A 60 26.03 6.05 14.42
C GLY A 60 27.14 7.07 14.65
N CYS A 61 27.77 7.52 13.57
CA CYS A 61 28.80 8.55 13.59
C CYS A 61 29.92 8.27 14.63
N ALA A 62 30.23 9.26 15.47
CA ALA A 62 31.31 9.15 16.45
C ALA A 62 30.97 8.26 17.67
N ASN A 63 29.67 7.98 17.88
CA ASN A 63 29.18 7.27 19.06
C ASN A 63 29.25 5.74 18.90
N VAL A 64 29.18 5.24 17.66
CA VAL A 64 29.34 3.81 17.33
C VAL A 64 30.29 3.67 16.15
N ARG A 65 31.48 3.10 16.40
CA ARG A 65 32.50 2.90 15.36
C ARG A 65 32.10 1.74 14.46
N ILE A 66 32.68 1.70 13.25
CA ILE A 66 32.47 0.60 12.28
C ILE A 66 32.74 -0.76 12.93
N SER A 67 33.81 -0.89 13.72
CA SER A 67 34.18 -2.12 14.42
C SER A 67 33.20 -2.54 15.52
N ASP A 68 32.43 -1.60 16.06
CA ASP A 68 31.55 -1.87 17.21
C ASP A 68 30.27 -2.59 16.75
N TRP A 69 29.85 -2.41 15.50
CA TRP A 69 28.67 -3.07 14.93
C TRP A 69 28.75 -4.60 15.01
N ASP A 70 29.95 -5.17 14.90
CA ASP A 70 30.19 -6.62 15.07
C ASP A 70 30.05 -7.11 16.53
N THR A 71 29.74 -6.21 17.46
CA THR A 71 29.48 -6.51 18.88
C THR A 71 28.04 -6.20 19.31
N ILE A 72 27.26 -5.56 18.45
CA ILE A 72 25.88 -5.15 18.76
C ILE A 72 24.93 -6.31 18.44
N ASP A 73 24.33 -6.90 19.48
CA ASP A 73 23.51 -8.10 19.32
C ASP A 73 22.27 -7.87 18.46
N VAL A 74 21.59 -6.72 18.62
CA VAL A 74 20.45 -6.35 17.77
C VAL A 74 20.83 -6.10 16.31
N TRP A 75 22.11 -5.94 15.98
CA TRP A 75 22.61 -5.84 14.60
C TRP A 75 22.96 -7.20 14.01
N ARG A 76 23.53 -8.10 14.82
CA ARG A 76 24.00 -9.42 14.36
C ARG A 76 22.91 -10.49 14.29
N ARG A 77 21.93 -10.40 15.18
CA ARG A 77 20.82 -11.35 15.29
C ARG A 77 19.85 -11.15 14.12
N LYS A 78 19.58 -12.23 13.37
CA LYS A 78 18.85 -12.20 12.09
C LYS A 78 17.34 -11.96 12.24
N GLU A 79 16.82 -12.19 13.43
CA GLU A 79 15.43 -11.92 13.77
C GLU A 79 15.11 -10.43 13.85
N PHE A 80 16.13 -9.56 13.90
CA PHE A 80 15.94 -8.12 13.95
C PHE A 80 16.10 -7.48 12.57
N THR A 81 15.15 -6.62 12.23
CA THR A 81 15.18 -5.84 11.00
C THR A 81 15.26 -4.36 11.34
N TRP A 82 16.31 -3.69 10.87
CA TRP A 82 16.51 -2.26 11.07
C TRP A 82 15.77 -1.48 9.98
N LEU A 83 14.71 -0.77 10.36
CA LEU A 83 13.92 0.04 9.43
C LEU A 83 14.65 1.35 9.12
N ILE A 84 15.16 2.02 10.16
CA ILE A 84 16.02 3.19 9.99
C ILE A 84 17.47 2.70 9.91
N THR A 85 17.97 2.55 8.69
CA THR A 85 19.34 2.11 8.37
C THR A 85 20.36 3.24 8.48
N HIS A 86 21.63 2.96 8.18
CA HIS A 86 22.72 3.95 8.27
C HIS A 86 22.58 5.14 7.30
N ASP A 87 21.76 5.00 6.26
CA ASP A 87 21.62 5.99 5.19
C ASP A 87 20.67 7.15 5.56
N PHE A 88 20.00 7.06 6.71
CA PHE A 88 19.07 8.08 7.18
C PHE A 88 19.77 9.17 7.97
N ASP A 89 19.38 10.43 7.70
CA ASP A 89 19.71 11.57 8.56
C ASP A 89 18.59 11.79 9.57
N THR A 90 18.90 11.60 10.84
CA THR A 90 17.95 11.78 11.96
C THR A 90 18.22 13.03 12.78
N THR A 91 19.16 13.88 12.34
CA THR A 91 19.51 15.12 13.08
C THR A 91 19.20 16.37 12.28
N LEU A 92 18.89 17.47 12.98
CA LEU A 92 18.82 18.82 12.41
C LEU A 92 20.20 19.49 12.30
N SER A 93 21.25 18.78 12.69
CA SER A 93 22.61 19.30 12.72
C SER A 93 23.24 19.33 11.32
N VAL A 94 24.37 20.01 11.17
CA VAL A 94 25.14 20.02 9.91
C VAL A 94 25.70 18.62 9.58
N ASN A 95 25.88 17.78 10.60
CA ASN A 95 26.40 16.43 10.44
C ASN A 95 25.24 15.44 10.31
N CYS A 96 25.12 14.81 9.14
CA CYS A 96 24.15 13.74 8.90
C CYS A 96 24.49 12.51 9.77
N CYS A 97 23.61 12.17 10.72
CA CYS A 97 23.82 11.04 11.62
C CYS A 97 22.53 10.22 11.83
N PRO A 98 22.59 8.87 11.79
CA PRO A 98 21.48 7.97 12.06
C PRO A 98 21.44 7.58 13.56
N TYR A 99 21.19 8.55 14.44
CA TYR A 99 21.13 8.32 15.88
C TYR A 99 19.82 7.64 16.30
N ASP A 100 18.69 8.15 15.81
CA ASP A 100 17.37 7.60 16.07
C ASP A 100 17.10 6.38 15.22
N ARG A 101 16.57 5.32 15.82
CA ARG A 101 16.39 4.03 15.15
C ARG A 101 15.00 3.47 15.40
N ILE A 102 14.54 2.69 14.42
CA ILE A 102 13.41 1.79 14.57
C ILE A 102 13.90 0.42 14.12
N ILE A 103 13.79 -0.56 15.00
CA ILE A 103 14.17 -1.95 14.80
C ILE A 103 12.95 -2.80 15.12
N ILE A 104 12.62 -3.77 14.28
CA ILE A 104 11.49 -4.69 14.51
C ILE A 104 11.99 -6.12 14.67
N ALA A 105 11.19 -6.95 15.33
CA ALA A 105 11.37 -8.39 15.44
C ALA A 105 10.03 -9.09 15.24
N GLY A 106 9.99 -10.22 14.51
CA GLY A 106 8.77 -10.98 14.25
C GLY A 106 8.24 -10.81 12.83
N ASP A 107 7.66 -11.89 12.29
CA ASP A 107 7.23 -11.96 10.90
C ASP A 107 5.98 -11.11 10.66
N ASN A 108 5.02 -11.06 11.61
CA ASN A 108 3.78 -10.33 11.42
C ASN A 108 4.00 -8.81 11.41
N VAL A 109 4.90 -8.29 12.26
CA VAL A 109 5.26 -6.86 12.20
C VAL A 109 6.05 -6.52 10.94
N ALA A 110 6.95 -7.41 10.50
CA ALA A 110 7.69 -7.21 9.25
C ALA A 110 6.75 -7.11 8.05
N ASP A 111 5.72 -7.96 8.04
CA ASP A 111 4.65 -7.98 7.06
C ASP A 111 3.73 -6.75 7.16
N ALA A 112 3.49 -6.25 8.36
CA ALA A 112 2.66 -5.06 8.57
C ALA A 112 3.35 -3.75 8.15
N VAL A 113 4.67 -3.72 7.98
CA VAL A 113 5.40 -2.48 7.68
C VAL A 113 5.11 -1.97 6.27
N ILE A 114 4.67 -0.71 6.17
CA ILE A 114 4.61 0.01 4.90
C ILE A 114 6.00 0.62 4.64
N TRP A 115 6.87 -0.10 3.93
CA TRP A 115 8.27 0.28 3.73
C TRP A 115 8.48 1.72 3.22
N LYS A 116 7.62 2.20 2.32
CA LYS A 116 7.69 3.59 1.80
C LYS A 116 7.41 4.68 2.83
N SER A 117 6.88 4.31 4.00
CA SER A 117 6.59 5.26 5.09
C SER A 117 7.72 5.38 6.10
N VAL A 118 8.75 4.53 6.01
CA VAL A 118 9.87 4.52 6.94
C VAL A 118 10.77 5.71 6.66
N GLY A 119 11.01 6.55 7.66
CA GLY A 119 12.01 7.61 7.55
C GLY A 119 11.89 8.69 8.61
N PRO A 120 12.75 9.72 8.56
CA PRO A 120 12.69 10.88 9.43
C PRO A 120 11.57 11.84 8.98
N PHE A 121 10.79 12.31 9.94
CA PHE A 121 9.80 13.35 9.76
C PHE A 121 10.47 14.73 9.74
N LYS A 122 10.76 15.23 8.54
CA LYS A 122 11.40 16.54 8.31
C LYS A 122 10.42 17.70 8.46
N TYR A 123 9.90 17.90 9.66
CA TYR A 123 8.87 18.89 9.98
C TYR A 123 9.24 20.33 9.60
N ARG A 124 10.54 20.67 9.63
CA ARG A 124 11.02 21.98 9.16
C ARG A 124 10.62 22.24 7.71
N ASP A 125 10.89 21.27 6.85
CA ASP A 125 10.66 21.37 5.41
C ASP A 125 9.16 21.34 5.11
N LEU A 126 8.41 20.49 5.82
CA LEU A 126 6.95 20.39 5.68
C LEU A 126 6.23 21.70 6.05
N PHE A 127 6.62 22.32 7.16
CA PHE A 127 5.98 23.54 7.65
C PHE A 127 6.63 24.83 7.13
N GLY A 128 7.75 24.74 6.40
CA GLY A 128 8.47 25.90 5.87
C GLY A 128 9.01 26.83 6.95
N ILE A 129 9.43 26.30 8.10
CA ILE A 129 9.95 27.09 9.22
C ILE A 129 11.48 27.24 9.14
N SER A 130 12.03 28.25 9.83
CA SER A 130 13.48 28.47 9.87
C SER A 130 14.21 27.36 10.64
N THR A 131 15.50 27.17 10.37
CA THR A 131 16.35 26.26 11.13
C THR A 131 16.35 26.60 12.62
N ASP A 132 16.42 27.88 12.99
CA ASP A 132 16.39 28.30 14.39
C ASP A 132 15.08 27.91 15.08
N MET A 133 13.95 28.05 14.39
CA MET A 133 12.66 27.65 14.92
C MET A 133 12.55 26.13 15.06
N ALA A 134 13.10 25.39 14.10
CA ALA A 134 13.12 23.93 14.17
C ALA A 134 14.03 23.44 15.31
N LEU A 135 15.24 24.00 15.45
CA LEU A 135 16.15 23.71 16.56
C LEU A 135 15.60 24.12 17.93
N ALA A 136 14.70 25.11 17.99
CA ALA A 136 13.98 25.43 19.22
C ALA A 136 12.94 24.36 19.62
N VAL A 137 12.53 23.49 18.69
CA VAL A 137 11.70 22.30 18.97
C VAL A 137 12.58 21.12 19.35
N SER A 138 13.55 20.76 18.51
CA SER A 138 14.47 19.63 18.73
C SER A 138 15.66 19.70 17.78
N ASP A 139 16.80 19.17 18.20
CA ASP A 139 17.97 18.89 17.36
C ASP A 139 17.90 17.52 16.64
N HIS A 140 16.85 16.73 16.91
CA HIS A 140 16.55 15.46 16.25
C HIS A 140 15.26 15.52 15.41
N TRP A 141 15.26 14.83 14.28
CA TRP A 141 14.04 14.52 13.53
C TRP A 141 13.34 13.34 14.20
N PRO A 142 12.01 13.38 14.40
CA PRO A 142 11.28 12.15 14.74
C PRO A 142 11.50 11.10 13.65
N VAL A 143 11.72 9.85 14.01
CA VAL A 143 11.67 8.72 13.07
C VAL A 143 10.27 8.11 13.07
N GLU A 144 9.74 7.81 11.90
CA GLU A 144 8.39 7.31 11.73
C GLU A 144 8.33 6.06 10.85
N VAL A 145 7.29 5.26 11.11
CA VAL A 145 6.86 4.12 10.30
C VAL A 145 5.35 4.02 10.40
N LYS A 146 4.69 3.64 9.30
CA LYS A 146 3.29 3.26 9.27
C LYS A 146 3.17 1.74 9.20
N LEU A 147 2.26 1.22 10.00
CA LEU A 147 1.86 -0.18 9.98
C LEU A 147 0.49 -0.32 9.30
N ARG A 148 0.32 -1.42 8.61
CA ARG A 148 -0.97 -1.92 8.13
C ARG A 148 -1.83 -2.33 9.34
N GLY A 149 -3.08 -1.91 9.35
CA GLY A 149 -4.00 -2.20 10.45
C GLY A 149 -4.81 -3.47 10.17
N GLY A 150 -5.09 -4.26 11.20
CA GLY A 150 -5.93 -5.45 11.05
C GLY A 150 -7.38 -5.13 10.63
N THR A 151 -7.97 -5.99 9.80
CA THR A 151 -9.41 -5.98 9.49
C THR A 151 -10.11 -7.06 10.31
N SER A 152 -11.30 -6.75 10.85
CA SER A 152 -12.06 -7.72 11.64
C SER A 152 -12.40 -8.99 10.85
N ALA A 153 -12.51 -10.13 11.54
CA ALA A 153 -12.93 -11.38 10.92
C ALA A 153 -14.27 -11.26 10.19
N GLN A 154 -15.18 -10.43 10.71
CA GLN A 154 -16.47 -10.16 10.07
C GLN A 154 -16.30 -9.40 8.75
N ALA A 155 -15.43 -8.39 8.70
CA ALA A 155 -15.15 -7.69 7.45
C ALA A 155 -14.45 -8.59 6.44
N LYS A 156 -13.48 -9.42 6.86
CA LYS A 156 -12.84 -10.44 6.00
C LYS A 156 -13.86 -11.42 5.40
N ALA A 157 -14.88 -11.79 6.15
CA ALA A 157 -15.88 -12.77 5.71
C ALA A 157 -17.02 -12.18 4.87
N ASN A 158 -17.23 -10.85 4.88
CA ASN A 158 -18.43 -10.23 4.30
C ASN A 158 -18.14 -9.11 3.29
N LEU A 159 -16.87 -8.76 3.06
CA LEU A 159 -16.51 -7.72 2.10
C LEU A 159 -15.65 -8.32 0.97
N GLU A 160 -16.06 -8.05 -0.26
CA GLU A 160 -15.36 -8.43 -1.48
C GLU A 160 -14.95 -7.13 -2.21
N PRO A 161 -13.76 -6.57 -1.94
CA PRO A 161 -13.35 -5.33 -2.56
C PRO A 161 -12.95 -5.57 -4.02
N SER A 162 -13.18 -4.56 -4.86
CA SER A 162 -12.75 -4.54 -6.25
C SER A 162 -12.10 -3.20 -6.58
N LEU A 163 -11.03 -3.23 -7.37
CA LEU A 163 -10.43 -2.04 -7.95
C LEU A 163 -10.89 -1.89 -9.39
N CYS A 164 -11.44 -0.73 -9.73
CA CYS A 164 -12.02 -0.46 -11.06
C CYS A 164 -11.33 0.71 -11.76
N LEU A 165 -10.92 0.48 -13.00
CA LEU A 165 -10.60 1.54 -13.95
C LEU A 165 -11.88 1.89 -14.71
N THR A 166 -12.23 3.18 -14.71
CA THR A 166 -13.43 3.68 -15.41
C THR A 166 -13.02 4.66 -16.50
N ILE A 167 -13.51 4.44 -17.71
CA ILE A 167 -13.44 5.38 -18.82
C ILE A 167 -14.85 5.80 -19.19
N HIS A 168 -15.18 7.07 -18.94
CA HIS A 168 -16.45 7.68 -19.36
C HIS A 168 -16.21 8.50 -20.62
N ASP A 169 -16.83 8.10 -21.73
CA ASP A 169 -16.73 8.79 -23.02
C ASP A 169 -17.95 9.69 -23.22
N VAL A 170 -17.74 11.00 -23.05
CA VAL A 170 -18.77 12.04 -23.14
C VAL A 170 -19.20 12.35 -24.58
N ARG A 171 -18.58 11.74 -25.59
CA ARG A 171 -19.02 11.88 -26.99
C ARG A 171 -20.32 11.11 -27.19
N THR A 172 -21.20 11.62 -28.05
CA THR A 172 -22.42 10.91 -28.44
C THR A 172 -22.07 9.59 -29.13
N GLN A 173 -22.49 8.49 -28.52
CA GLN A 173 -22.42 7.13 -29.01
C GLN A 173 -23.82 6.64 -29.44
N SER A 174 -23.87 5.44 -30.00
CA SER A 174 -25.12 4.78 -30.38
C SER A 174 -25.04 3.28 -30.14
N ILE A 175 -26.15 2.70 -29.70
CA ILE A 175 -26.30 1.26 -29.55
C ILE A 175 -26.88 0.67 -30.84
N PRO A 176 -26.22 -0.31 -31.49
CA PRO A 176 -26.84 -1.06 -32.57
C PRO A 176 -28.14 -1.73 -32.10
N GLN A 177 -29.23 -1.57 -32.86
CA GLN A 177 -30.55 -2.07 -32.48
C GLN A 177 -30.58 -3.58 -32.19
N GLN A 178 -29.74 -4.36 -32.90
CA GLN A 178 -29.59 -5.80 -32.66
C GLN A 178 -29.09 -6.14 -31.25
N LEU A 179 -28.29 -5.28 -30.62
CA LEU A 179 -27.82 -5.53 -29.26
C LEU A 179 -28.97 -5.41 -28.25
N ARG A 180 -29.94 -4.51 -28.49
CA ARG A 180 -31.10 -4.34 -27.62
C ARG A 180 -32.03 -5.56 -27.59
N SER A 181 -31.98 -6.43 -28.60
CA SER A 181 -32.80 -7.63 -28.67
C SER A 181 -32.04 -8.93 -28.38
N GLN A 182 -30.72 -8.85 -28.21
CA GLN A 182 -29.87 -9.99 -27.90
C GLN A 182 -29.71 -10.16 -26.39
N LYS A 183 -29.54 -11.41 -25.94
CA LYS A 183 -29.21 -11.72 -24.54
C LYS A 183 -27.71 -11.70 -24.26
N SER A 184 -26.90 -11.99 -25.28
CA SER A 184 -25.44 -12.07 -25.13
C SER A 184 -24.74 -11.89 -26.47
N THR A 185 -23.52 -11.34 -26.46
CA THR A 185 -22.66 -11.20 -27.64
C THR A 185 -21.18 -11.19 -27.24
N TYR A 186 -20.30 -11.82 -28.02
CA TYR A 186 -18.83 -11.81 -27.80
C TYR A 186 -18.37 -12.08 -26.35
N GLY A 187 -19.10 -12.93 -25.61
CA GLY A 187 -18.80 -13.26 -24.20
C GLY A 187 -19.39 -12.29 -23.16
N PHE A 188 -20.13 -11.27 -23.60
CA PHE A 188 -20.90 -10.37 -22.75
C PHE A 188 -22.35 -10.80 -22.68
N GLN A 189 -22.93 -10.78 -21.48
CA GLN A 189 -24.37 -10.73 -21.29
C GLN A 189 -24.86 -9.30 -21.52
N ILE A 190 -26.10 -9.15 -21.98
CA ILE A 190 -26.68 -7.86 -22.33
C ILE A 190 -27.97 -7.67 -21.53
N GLU A 191 -28.05 -6.55 -20.85
CA GLU A 191 -29.27 -6.02 -20.27
C GLU A 191 -29.63 -4.72 -21.00
N SER A 192 -30.91 -4.54 -21.34
CA SER A 192 -31.36 -3.35 -22.05
C SER A 192 -32.74 -2.95 -21.60
N THR A 193 -32.89 -1.67 -21.33
CA THR A 193 -34.15 -1.01 -21.02
C THR A 193 -34.37 0.13 -22.03
N GLU A 194 -35.40 0.95 -21.80
CA GLU A 194 -35.58 2.18 -22.57
C GLU A 194 -34.46 3.18 -22.28
N ASP A 195 -34.00 3.23 -21.02
CA ASP A 195 -33.08 4.24 -20.49
C ASP A 195 -31.60 3.86 -20.65
N PHE A 196 -31.26 2.57 -20.70
CA PHE A 196 -29.87 2.14 -20.80
C PHE A 196 -29.67 0.80 -21.52
N THR A 197 -28.43 0.56 -21.94
CA THR A 197 -27.94 -0.77 -22.33
C THR A 197 -26.65 -1.06 -21.58
N GLU A 198 -26.63 -2.14 -20.79
CA GLU A 198 -25.43 -2.62 -20.10
C GLU A 198 -24.96 -3.94 -20.73
N LEU A 199 -23.66 -4.02 -21.02
CA LEU A 199 -23.00 -5.27 -21.39
C LEU A 199 -22.02 -5.63 -20.28
N TYR A 200 -22.11 -6.84 -19.75
CA TYR A 200 -21.23 -7.29 -18.66
C TYR A 200 -20.64 -8.67 -18.93
N SER A 201 -19.40 -8.87 -18.49
CA SER A 201 -18.68 -10.14 -18.60
C SER A 201 -17.71 -10.28 -17.44
N GLU A 202 -17.53 -11.51 -16.96
CA GLU A 202 -16.65 -11.86 -15.85
C GLU A 202 -15.79 -13.07 -16.22
N SER A 203 -14.54 -13.09 -15.75
CA SER A 203 -13.57 -14.13 -16.09
C SER A 203 -12.46 -14.21 -15.07
N THR A 204 -11.94 -15.41 -14.81
CA THR A 204 -10.67 -15.62 -14.07
C THR A 204 -9.44 -15.26 -14.92
N ASN A 205 -9.62 -15.05 -16.22
CA ASN A 205 -8.58 -14.66 -17.17
C ASN A 205 -8.84 -13.24 -17.68
N GLY A 206 -8.19 -12.25 -17.05
CA GLY A 206 -8.32 -10.84 -17.41
C GLY A 206 -7.82 -10.53 -18.82
N THR A 207 -6.77 -11.22 -19.29
CA THR A 207 -6.28 -11.05 -20.67
C THR A 207 -7.33 -11.47 -21.70
N ALA A 208 -8.03 -12.60 -21.48
CA ALA A 208 -9.13 -13.03 -22.33
C ALA A 208 -10.29 -12.01 -22.31
N LEU A 209 -10.57 -11.42 -21.15
CA LEU A 209 -11.62 -10.41 -21.00
C LEU A 209 -11.29 -9.11 -21.75
N LEU A 210 -10.02 -8.67 -21.71
CA LEU A 210 -9.53 -7.58 -22.55
C LEU A 210 -9.69 -7.89 -24.04
N TYR A 211 -9.37 -9.11 -24.48
CA TYR A 211 -9.58 -9.51 -25.88
C TYR A 211 -11.06 -9.49 -26.29
N SER A 212 -11.96 -9.93 -25.41
CA SER A 212 -13.41 -9.82 -25.64
C SER A 212 -13.85 -8.36 -25.79
N LEU A 213 -13.37 -7.45 -24.92
CA LEU A 213 -13.65 -6.02 -25.01
C LEU A 213 -13.17 -5.43 -26.35
N ILE A 214 -11.94 -5.72 -26.78
CA ILE A 214 -11.39 -5.23 -28.05
C ILE A 214 -12.14 -5.81 -29.24
N THR A 215 -12.52 -7.09 -29.19
CA THR A 215 -13.31 -7.73 -30.24
C THR A 215 -14.68 -7.07 -30.38
N LEU A 216 -15.36 -6.83 -29.25
CA LEU A 216 -16.65 -6.14 -29.20
C LEU A 216 -16.54 -4.72 -29.75
N GLN A 217 -15.51 -3.97 -29.34
CA GLN A 217 -15.23 -2.63 -29.84
C GLN A 217 -15.06 -2.63 -31.36
N SER A 218 -14.28 -3.56 -31.94
CA SER A 218 -14.07 -3.64 -33.39
C SER A 218 -15.35 -3.95 -34.20
N LYS A 219 -16.36 -4.51 -33.54
CA LYS A 219 -17.66 -4.85 -34.16
C LYS A 219 -18.70 -3.75 -33.97
N TYR A 220 -18.58 -2.98 -32.90
CA TYR A 220 -19.51 -1.93 -32.51
C TYR A 220 -18.77 -0.63 -32.16
N GLU A 221 -18.01 -0.10 -33.13
CA GLU A 221 -17.20 1.12 -32.96
C GLU A 221 -18.05 2.35 -32.60
N GLN A 222 -19.33 2.33 -32.97
CA GLN A 222 -20.31 3.36 -32.62
C GLN A 222 -20.79 3.32 -31.17
N MET A 223 -20.50 2.24 -30.44
CA MET A 223 -20.88 2.06 -29.03
C MET A 223 -19.68 2.31 -28.11
N ILE A 224 -18.52 1.78 -28.46
CA ILE A 224 -17.26 1.95 -27.73
C ILE A 224 -16.26 2.58 -28.68
N SER A 225 -15.80 3.77 -28.34
CA SER A 225 -14.74 4.41 -29.13
C SER A 225 -13.44 3.63 -29.02
N LYS A 226 -12.65 3.71 -30.09
CA LYS A 226 -11.32 3.08 -30.12
C LYS A 226 -10.43 3.62 -29.00
N GLU A 227 -10.46 4.94 -28.75
CA GLU A 227 -9.63 5.55 -27.71
C GLU A 227 -10.02 5.07 -26.30
N ALA A 228 -11.30 4.82 -26.02
CA ALA A 228 -11.72 4.30 -24.73
C ALA A 228 -11.17 2.88 -24.48
N ALA A 229 -11.26 2.00 -25.49
CA ALA A 229 -10.75 0.64 -25.38
C ALA A 229 -9.21 0.61 -25.31
N ASP A 230 -8.53 1.42 -26.12
CA ASP A 230 -7.06 1.55 -26.08
C ASP A 230 -6.57 2.10 -24.73
N ALA A 231 -7.29 3.06 -24.14
CA ALA A 231 -6.96 3.60 -22.81
C ALA A 231 -7.04 2.52 -21.71
N ILE A 232 -8.05 1.65 -21.76
CA ILE A 232 -8.17 0.52 -20.84
C ILE A 232 -7.01 -0.45 -21.04
N LEU A 233 -6.79 -0.89 -22.28
CA LEU A 233 -5.72 -1.84 -22.61
C LEU A 233 -4.36 -1.33 -22.14
N TYR A 234 -4.04 -0.06 -22.43
CA TYR A 234 -2.78 0.56 -22.02
C TYR A 234 -2.68 0.63 -20.50
N LYS A 235 -3.66 1.19 -19.81
CA LYS A 235 -3.60 1.38 -18.35
C LYS A 235 -3.52 0.06 -17.59
N VAL A 236 -4.35 -0.93 -17.97
CA VAL A 236 -4.32 -2.25 -17.35
C VAL A 236 -2.98 -2.94 -17.60
N GLY A 237 -2.48 -2.92 -18.85
CA GLY A 237 -1.18 -3.49 -19.21
C GLY A 237 0.02 -2.83 -18.51
N HIS A 238 -0.16 -1.64 -17.93
CA HIS A 238 0.87 -0.89 -17.19
C HIS A 238 0.56 -0.78 -15.69
N GLY A 239 -0.24 -1.71 -15.15
CA GLY A 239 -0.40 -1.86 -13.70
C GLY A 239 -1.37 -0.88 -13.04
N ALA A 240 -2.25 -0.21 -13.77
CA ALA A 240 -3.25 0.69 -13.17
C ALA A 240 -4.19 -0.01 -12.16
N LEU A 241 -4.30 -1.34 -12.25
CA LEU A 241 -5.09 -2.18 -11.33
C LEU A 241 -4.21 -3.08 -10.45
N SER A 242 -2.89 -2.84 -10.43
CA SER A 242 -2.00 -3.52 -9.50
C SER A 242 -2.15 -2.91 -8.11
N ASP A 243 -2.34 -3.77 -7.11
CA ASP A 243 -2.27 -3.36 -5.71
C ASP A 243 -0.92 -3.78 -5.13
N SER A 244 0.11 -2.94 -5.34
CA SER A 244 1.44 -3.20 -4.76
C SER A 244 1.47 -3.15 -3.23
N THR A 245 0.36 -2.76 -2.60
CA THR A 245 0.23 -2.72 -1.14
C THR A 245 -0.40 -3.99 -0.57
N SER A 246 -0.95 -4.89 -1.40
CA SER A 246 -1.51 -6.17 -0.95
C SER A 246 -0.42 -7.10 -0.42
N HIS A 247 -0.69 -7.72 0.73
CA HIS A 247 0.23 -8.66 1.38
C HIS A 247 0.19 -10.07 0.77
N ASP A 248 -0.96 -10.45 0.23
CA ASP A 248 -1.09 -11.66 -0.56
C ASP A 248 -0.77 -11.37 -2.03
N PHE A 249 -0.23 -12.37 -2.74
CA PHE A 249 -0.35 -12.36 -4.19
C PHE A 249 -1.82 -12.14 -4.48
N LEU A 250 -2.16 -11.10 -5.24
CA LEU A 250 -3.48 -10.97 -5.83
C LEU A 250 -3.67 -12.20 -6.71
N GLU A 251 -4.21 -13.28 -6.13
CA GLU A 251 -4.91 -14.28 -6.89
C GLU A 251 -6.13 -13.53 -7.42
N HIS A 252 -5.94 -12.84 -8.55
CA HIS A 252 -7.00 -12.14 -9.26
C HIS A 252 -8.01 -13.20 -9.71
N SER A 253 -8.89 -13.57 -8.78
CA SER A 253 -9.83 -14.67 -8.93
C SER A 253 -10.95 -14.29 -9.89
N LEU A 254 -11.21 -12.99 -10.05
CA LEU A 254 -12.22 -12.49 -10.95
C LEU A 254 -11.84 -11.11 -11.53
N PHE A 255 -11.99 -11.00 -12.84
CA PHE A 255 -12.00 -9.75 -13.59
C PHE A 255 -13.40 -9.53 -14.13
N SER A 256 -13.84 -8.29 -14.18
CA SER A 256 -15.13 -7.93 -14.76
C SER A 256 -14.99 -6.76 -15.71
N VAL A 257 -15.70 -6.80 -16.83
CA VAL A 257 -15.90 -5.65 -17.71
C VAL A 257 -17.38 -5.34 -17.75
N ARG A 258 -17.72 -4.08 -17.51
CA ARG A 258 -19.07 -3.53 -17.69
C ARG A 258 -19.00 -2.36 -18.65
N ILE A 259 -19.86 -2.38 -19.67
CA ILE A 259 -20.01 -1.30 -20.64
C ILE A 259 -21.44 -0.80 -20.49
N PHE A 260 -21.58 0.40 -19.95
CA PHE A 260 -22.86 1.03 -19.71
C PHE A 260 -23.09 2.14 -20.73
N PHE A 261 -24.15 2.04 -21.51
CA PHE A 261 -24.62 3.10 -22.39
C PHE A 261 -25.87 3.73 -21.80
N ASP A 262 -25.84 5.04 -21.61
CA ASP A 262 -26.98 5.85 -21.16
C ASP A 262 -27.73 6.40 -22.38
N ALA A 263 -29.02 6.11 -22.51
CA ALA A 263 -29.82 6.52 -23.67
C ALA A 263 -30.23 8.01 -23.62
N THR A 264 -30.17 8.64 -22.45
CA THR A 264 -30.56 10.03 -22.22
C THR A 264 -29.49 10.97 -22.76
N ASP A 265 -28.24 10.79 -22.33
CA ASP A 265 -27.10 11.60 -22.77
C ASP A 265 -26.35 10.99 -23.96
N LYS A 266 -26.66 9.73 -24.29
CA LYS A 266 -26.04 8.95 -25.37
C LYS A 266 -24.54 8.77 -25.16
N THR A 267 -24.09 8.61 -23.93
CA THR A 267 -22.68 8.38 -23.59
C THR A 267 -22.43 6.91 -23.25
N THR A 268 -21.16 6.50 -23.31
CA THR A 268 -20.75 5.15 -22.91
C THR A 268 -19.70 5.24 -21.81
N THR A 269 -19.88 4.45 -20.76
CA THR A 269 -18.91 4.24 -19.68
C THR A 269 -18.42 2.80 -19.71
N VAL A 270 -17.12 2.60 -19.69
CA VAL A 270 -16.51 1.28 -19.60
C VAL A 270 -15.78 1.15 -18.27
N HIS A 271 -16.17 0.17 -17.49
CA HIS A 271 -15.52 -0.24 -16.26
C HIS A 271 -14.75 -1.54 -16.52
N TYR A 272 -13.45 -1.54 -16.20
CA TYR A 272 -12.65 -2.74 -16.11
C TYR A 272 -12.21 -2.90 -14.65
N CYS A 273 -12.66 -3.94 -13.99
CA CYS A 273 -12.40 -4.18 -12.57
C CYS A 273 -11.67 -5.50 -12.35
N THR A 274 -10.97 -5.57 -11.23
CA THR A 274 -10.41 -6.80 -10.70
C THR A 274 -10.74 -6.90 -9.22
N THR A 275 -11.01 -8.12 -8.75
CA THR A 275 -11.08 -8.37 -7.31
C THR A 275 -9.73 -8.00 -6.69
N THR A 276 -9.79 -7.31 -5.57
CA THR A 276 -8.61 -7.02 -4.76
C THR A 276 -8.78 -7.66 -3.38
N THR A 277 -7.75 -7.62 -2.55
CA THR A 277 -7.85 -8.03 -1.16
C THR A 277 -8.26 -6.84 -0.29
N LEU A 278 -8.83 -7.10 0.88
CA LEU A 278 -8.89 -6.09 1.96
C LEU A 278 -7.51 -5.89 2.61
N ASN A 279 -6.51 -6.64 2.14
CA ASN A 279 -5.27 -6.95 2.82
C ASN A 279 -4.08 -6.19 2.30
#